data_AF-A0A7C3VHY8-F1
#
_entry.id   AF-A0A7C3VHY8-F1
#
_cell.length_a   1.000
_cell.length_b   1.000
_cell.length_c   1.000
_cell.angle_alpha   90.00
_cell.angle_beta   90.00
_cell.angle_gamma   90.00
#
_symmetry.space_group_name_H-M   'P 1'
#
loop_
_entity.id
_entity.type
_entity.pdbx_description
1 polymer ?
#
loop_
_entity_poly.entity_id
_entity_poly.type
_entity_poly.pdbx_seq_one_letter_code
_entity_poly.pdbx_strand_id
1 'polypeptide(L)'
;MLERIFSHSMLHTGAHLGFFSGMGMLLPTLSRAWELQIKPWIYSPYGFYIAAALILISLLVIAFLAGSASKLFRSVGWLILIPGIIAMVFFSFGETNVYGWVDSRVTGFATAQPVVEFFVDHSVPKTAVLGGVYILAGVGFLWMGKKLQRAAEFI
;
A
#
# COMPACT_ATOMS: atom_id res chain seq x y z
N MET A 1 -25.69 12.65 -15.04
CA MET A 1 -24.95 13.16 -13.86
C MET A 1 -24.44 12.02 -12.98
N LEU A 2 -25.30 11.06 -12.60
CA LEU A 2 -24.92 9.86 -11.83
C LEU A 2 -23.80 9.03 -12.49
N GLU A 3 -23.87 8.77 -13.80
CA GLU A 3 -22.83 8.00 -14.53
C GLU A 3 -21.44 8.63 -14.46
N ARG A 4 -21.36 9.97 -14.45
CA ARG A 4 -20.09 10.72 -14.39
C ARG A 4 -19.46 10.67 -13.00
N ILE A 5 -20.29 10.68 -11.95
CA ILE A 5 -19.85 10.55 -10.56
C ILE A 5 -19.38 9.12 -10.28
N PHE A 6 -20.12 8.14 -10.83
CA PHE A 6 -19.81 6.72 -10.66
C PHE A 6 -18.52 6.33 -11.40
N SER A 7 -18.34 6.76 -12.64
CA SER A 7 -17.12 6.50 -13.41
C SER A 7 -15.89 7.14 -12.77
N HIS A 8 -16.01 8.37 -12.26
CA HIS A 8 -14.92 9.04 -11.56
C HIS A 8 -14.55 8.33 -10.26
N SER A 9 -15.53 7.89 -9.46
CA SER A 9 -15.30 7.17 -8.21
C SER A 9 -14.70 5.78 -8.45
N MET A 10 -15.18 5.05 -9.47
CA MET A 10 -14.62 3.76 -9.86
C MET A 10 -13.18 3.86 -10.36
N LEU A 11 -12.88 4.83 -11.23
CA LEU A 11 -11.52 5.05 -11.73
C LEU A 11 -10.57 5.44 -10.60
N HIS A 12 -11.00 6.32 -9.71
CA HIS A 12 -10.21 6.71 -8.55
C HIS A 12 -9.94 5.52 -7.62
N THR A 13 -10.98 4.72 -7.31
CA THR A 13 -10.84 3.54 -6.45
C THR A 13 -9.96 2.47 -7.09
N GLY A 14 -10.15 2.20 -8.39
CA GLY A 14 -9.33 1.27 -9.16
C GLY A 14 -7.86 1.68 -9.21
N ALA A 15 -7.59 2.99 -9.33
CA ALA A 15 -6.22 3.49 -9.28
C ALA A 15 -5.58 3.33 -7.90
N HIS A 16 -6.31 3.56 -6.80
CA HIS A 16 -5.79 3.26 -5.46
C HIS A 16 -5.51 1.77 -5.27
N LEU A 17 -6.43 0.90 -5.71
CA LEU A 17 -6.22 -0.55 -5.65
C LEU A 17 -5.00 -0.99 -6.46
N GLY A 18 -4.82 -0.46 -7.67
CA GLY A 18 -3.64 -0.72 -8.50
C GLY A 18 -2.36 -0.23 -7.83
N PHE A 19 -2.39 0.97 -7.25
CA PHE A 19 -1.24 1.55 -6.54
C PHE A 19 -0.85 0.70 -5.33
N PHE A 20 -1.80 0.36 -4.46
CA PHE A 20 -1.54 -0.45 -3.26
C PHE A 20 -1.12 -1.88 -3.60
N SER A 21 -1.73 -2.49 -4.63
CA SER A 21 -1.32 -3.83 -5.11
C SER A 21 0.11 -3.80 -5.65
N GLY A 22 0.45 -2.79 -6.45
CA GLY A 22 1.80 -2.60 -6.95
C GLY A 22 2.81 -2.38 -5.83
N MET A 23 2.49 -1.53 -4.85
CA MET A 23 3.34 -1.32 -3.66
C MET A 23 3.49 -2.60 -2.82
N GLY A 24 2.41 -3.35 -2.62
CA GLY A 24 2.42 -4.62 -1.88
C GLY A 24 3.28 -5.70 -2.55
N MET A 25 3.37 -5.71 -3.88
CA MET A 25 4.28 -6.59 -4.63
C MET A 25 5.73 -6.06 -4.62
N LEU A 26 5.90 -4.74 -4.68
CA LEU A 26 7.21 -4.10 -4.77
C LEU A 26 7.98 -4.20 -3.44
N LEU A 27 7.32 -3.98 -2.30
CA LEU A 27 7.98 -3.93 -0.99
C LEU A 27 8.73 -5.22 -0.62
N PRO A 28 8.16 -6.44 -0.72
CA PRO A 28 8.89 -7.68 -0.46
C PRO A 28 10.05 -7.88 -1.43
N THR A 29 9.86 -7.51 -2.70
CA THR A 29 10.89 -7.58 -3.75
C THR A 29 12.08 -6.68 -3.42
N LEU A 30 11.81 -5.44 -2.97
CA LEU A 30 12.84 -4.49 -2.55
C LEU A 30 13.55 -4.96 -1.27
N SER A 31 12.79 -5.41 -0.26
CA SER A 31 13.33 -5.91 1.00
C SER A 31 14.31 -7.06 0.76
N ARG A 32 13.90 -8.04 -0.06
CA ARG A 32 14.74 -9.22 -0.32
C ARG A 32 15.95 -8.90 -1.19
N ALA A 33 15.79 -8.03 -2.18
CA ALA A 33 16.91 -7.56 -3.00
C ALA A 33 17.95 -6.81 -2.18
N TRP A 34 17.50 -6.00 -1.20
CA TRP A 34 18.37 -5.31 -0.25
C TRP A 34 19.17 -6.28 0.61
N GLU A 35 18.51 -7.28 1.21
CA GLU A 35 19.17 -8.33 2.02
C GLU A 35 20.25 -9.08 1.23
N LEU A 36 19.98 -9.36 -0.04
CA LEU A 36 20.89 -10.09 -0.93
C LEU A 36 21.92 -9.18 -1.61
N GLN A 37 21.87 -7.87 -1.39
CA GLN A 37 22.71 -6.86 -2.06
C GLN A 37 22.71 -6.94 -3.60
N ILE A 38 21.57 -7.32 -4.18
CA ILE A 38 21.38 -7.39 -5.63
C ILE A 38 20.32 -6.39 -6.09
N LYS A 39 20.30 -6.10 -7.41
CA LYS A 39 19.28 -5.21 -7.97
C LYS A 39 17.89 -5.88 -7.93
N PRO A 40 16.80 -5.16 -7.58
CA PRO A 40 15.46 -5.74 -7.46
C PRO A 40 14.92 -6.41 -8.73
N TRP A 41 15.21 -5.84 -9.90
CA TRP A 41 14.85 -6.41 -11.20
C TRP A 41 15.69 -7.63 -11.59
N ILE A 42 16.80 -7.89 -10.90
CA ILE A 42 17.57 -9.13 -11.04
C ILE A 42 16.96 -10.21 -10.14
N TYR A 43 16.58 -9.86 -8.91
CA TYR A 43 15.95 -10.79 -7.96
C TYR A 43 14.61 -11.33 -8.47
N SER A 44 13.72 -10.44 -8.95
CA SER A 44 12.41 -10.82 -9.48
C SER A 44 12.04 -9.92 -10.66
N PRO A 45 12.54 -10.20 -11.88
CA PRO A 45 12.33 -9.34 -13.05
C PRO A 45 10.85 -9.10 -13.34
N TYR A 46 10.06 -10.17 -13.48
CA TYR A 46 8.63 -10.06 -13.77
C TYR A 46 7.86 -9.37 -12.65
N GLY A 47 8.11 -9.76 -11.38
CA GLY A 47 7.43 -9.15 -10.23
C GLY A 47 7.73 -7.65 -10.11
N PHE A 48 8.98 -7.25 -10.34
CA PHE A 48 9.38 -5.84 -10.32
C PHE A 48 8.70 -5.05 -11.44
N TYR A 49 8.73 -5.52 -12.69
CA TYR A 49 8.14 -4.79 -13.81
C TYR A 49 6.61 -4.71 -13.73
N ILE A 50 5.94 -5.79 -13.27
CA ILE A 50 4.48 -5.77 -13.05
C ILE A 50 4.12 -4.79 -11.94
N ALA A 51 4.83 -4.82 -10.81
CA ALA A 51 4.60 -3.90 -9.69
C ALA A 51 4.84 -2.44 -10.11
N ALA A 52 5.95 -2.17 -10.82
CA ALA A 52 6.26 -0.86 -11.34
C ALA A 52 5.21 -0.36 -12.35
N ALA A 53 4.74 -1.22 -13.27
CA ALA A 53 3.69 -0.89 -14.22
C ALA A 53 2.36 -0.56 -13.51
N LEU A 54 1.97 -1.35 -12.51
CA LEU A 54 0.76 -1.09 -11.71
C LEU A 54 0.85 0.26 -10.99
N ILE A 55 1.98 0.57 -10.36
CA ILE A 55 2.20 1.86 -9.70
C ILE A 55 2.15 3.00 -10.72
N LEU A 56 2.86 2.88 -11.85
CA LEU A 56 2.92 3.92 -12.88
C LEU A 56 1.56 4.18 -13.52
N ILE A 57 0.82 3.14 -13.90
CA ILE A 57 -0.54 3.27 -14.47
C ILE A 57 -1.47 3.91 -13.45
N SER A 58 -1.39 3.50 -12.20
CA SER A 58 -2.24 4.04 -11.13
C SER A 58 -1.95 5.53 -10.87
N LEU A 59 -0.68 5.91 -10.81
CA LEU A 59 -0.28 7.31 -10.69
C LEU A 59 -0.72 8.12 -11.91
N LEU A 60 -0.62 7.55 -13.11
CA LEU A 60 -1.07 8.19 -14.34
C LEU A 60 -2.59 8.43 -14.32
N VAL A 61 -3.39 7.42 -13.94
CA VAL A 61 -4.85 7.56 -13.81
C VAL A 61 -5.21 8.63 -12.78
N ILE A 62 -4.57 8.62 -11.60
CA ILE A 62 -4.80 9.65 -10.58
C ILE A 62 -4.37 11.03 -11.14
N ALA A 63 -3.34 11.12 -11.99
CA ALA A 63 -2.83 12.39 -12.54
C ALA A 63 -3.85 13.03 -13.46
N PHE A 64 -4.43 12.21 -14.34
CA PHE A 64 -5.50 12.61 -15.23
C PHE A 64 -6.77 12.99 -14.46
N LEU A 65 -7.12 12.27 -13.38
CA LEU A 65 -8.28 12.60 -12.54
C LEU A 65 -8.08 13.87 -11.70
N ALA A 66 -6.87 14.09 -11.17
CA ALA A 66 -6.57 15.25 -10.32
C ALA A 66 -6.49 16.57 -11.12
N GLY A 67 -6.36 16.51 -12.45
CA GLY A 67 -6.24 17.66 -13.34
C GLY A 67 -4.98 18.51 -13.11
N SER A 68 -4.11 18.12 -12.18
CA SER A 68 -2.86 18.80 -11.84
C SER A 68 -1.90 17.81 -11.17
N ALA A 69 -0.71 17.63 -11.78
CA ALA A 69 0.35 16.80 -11.21
C ALA A 69 0.77 17.27 -9.80
N SER A 70 0.72 18.57 -9.52
CA SER A 70 1.04 19.13 -8.20
C SER A 70 0.08 18.62 -7.11
N LYS A 71 -1.23 18.55 -7.39
CA LYS A 71 -2.21 18.00 -6.43
C LYS A 71 -2.01 16.50 -6.20
N LEU A 72 -1.62 15.76 -7.24
CA LEU A 72 -1.33 14.35 -7.14
C LEU A 72 -0.09 14.05 -6.31
N PHE A 73 1.04 14.68 -6.63
CA PHE A 73 2.28 14.51 -5.88
C PHE A 73 2.11 14.97 -4.43
N ARG A 74 1.28 16.00 -4.19
CA ARG A 74 0.90 16.37 -2.83
C ARG A 74 0.11 15.25 -2.16
N SER A 75 -0.98 14.75 -2.76
CA SER A 75 -1.83 13.72 -2.15
C SER A 75 -1.11 12.38 -1.92
N VAL A 76 -0.44 11.86 -2.95
CA VAL A 76 0.36 10.64 -2.89
C VAL A 76 1.57 10.81 -1.98
N GLY A 77 2.25 11.96 -2.08
CA GLY A 77 3.37 12.30 -1.22
C GLY A 77 2.98 12.26 0.25
N TRP A 78 1.89 12.91 0.65
CA TRP A 78 1.42 12.87 2.04
C TRP A 78 0.99 11.46 2.48
N LEU A 79 0.39 10.66 1.60
CA LEU A 79 0.00 9.28 1.90
C LEU A 79 1.18 8.35 2.21
N ILE A 80 2.34 8.56 1.58
CA ILE A 80 3.54 7.73 1.79
C ILE A 80 4.44 8.35 2.87
N LEU A 81 4.58 9.67 2.84
CA LEU A 81 5.50 10.42 3.69
C LEU A 81 5.05 10.40 5.16
N ILE A 82 3.75 10.54 5.46
CA ILE A 82 3.29 10.55 6.85
C ILE A 82 3.56 9.20 7.52
N PRO A 83 3.11 8.04 6.98
CA PRO A 83 3.44 6.74 7.57
C PRO A 83 4.95 6.49 7.61
N GLY A 84 5.71 6.93 6.59
CA GLY A 84 7.16 6.76 6.54
C GLY A 84 7.91 7.55 7.62
N ILE A 85 7.55 8.81 7.84
CA ILE A 85 8.13 9.64 8.92
C ILE A 85 7.77 9.06 10.28
N ILE A 86 6.50 8.67 10.47
CA ILE A 86 6.05 8.04 11.71
C ILE A 86 6.87 6.77 11.97
N ALA A 87 7.00 5.89 10.98
CA ALA A 87 7.81 4.67 11.09
C ALA A 87 9.29 4.97 11.42
N MET A 88 9.89 6.00 10.81
CA MET A 88 11.25 6.43 11.14
C MET A 88 11.39 6.91 12.60
N VAL A 89 10.41 7.67 13.10
CA VAL A 89 10.39 8.12 14.50
C VAL A 89 10.27 6.93 15.44
N PHE A 90 9.34 6.01 15.18
CA PHE A 90 9.19 4.78 15.97
C PHE A 90 10.45 3.91 15.94
N PHE A 91 11.08 3.77 14.78
CA PHE A 91 12.32 3.01 14.63
C PHE A 91 13.52 3.65 15.37
N SER A 92 13.64 4.98 15.30
CA SER A 92 14.81 5.69 15.86
C SER A 92 14.74 5.84 17.38
N PHE A 93 13.54 6.06 17.93
CA PHE A 93 13.36 6.35 19.35
C PHE A 93 12.75 5.19 20.15
N GLY A 94 12.16 4.20 19.48
CA GLY A 94 11.44 3.10 20.12
C GLY A 94 10.02 3.49 20.53
N GLU A 95 9.09 2.55 20.37
CA GLU A 95 7.66 2.75 20.58
C GLU A 95 7.30 3.30 21.97
N THR A 96 7.85 2.72 23.02
CA THR A 96 7.59 3.12 24.41
C THR A 96 8.01 4.57 24.70
N ASN A 97 9.13 5.02 24.12
CA ASN A 97 9.64 6.38 24.35
C ASN A 97 8.82 7.42 23.57
N VAL A 98 8.38 7.08 22.36
CA VAL A 98 7.52 7.96 21.55
C VAL A 98 6.18 8.15 22.24
N TYR A 99 5.54 7.06 22.69
CA TYR A 99 4.26 7.17 23.40
C TYR A 99 4.40 7.90 24.74
N GLY A 100 5.43 7.61 25.54
CA GLY A 100 5.67 8.34 26.78
C GLY A 100 5.94 9.83 26.57
N TRP A 101 6.66 10.20 25.50
CA TRP A 101 6.87 11.60 25.14
C TRP A 101 5.56 12.30 24.74
N VAL A 102 4.72 11.65 23.93
CA VAL A 102 3.44 12.19 23.49
C VAL A 102 2.49 12.37 24.68
N ASP A 103 2.39 11.38 25.57
CA ASP A 103 1.55 11.44 26.76
C ASP A 103 1.94 12.61 27.68
N SER A 104 3.24 12.86 27.84
CA SER A 104 3.75 13.95 28.68
C SER A 104 3.53 15.37 28.12
N ARG A 105 3.28 15.51 26.81
CA ARG A 105 3.24 16.83 26.13
C ARG A 105 1.93 17.17 25.45
N VAL A 106 1.12 16.17 25.10
CA VAL A 106 -0.16 16.36 24.45
C VAL A 106 -1.26 16.24 25.49
N THR A 107 -1.72 17.38 26.00
CA THR A 107 -2.89 17.43 26.88
C THR A 107 -4.10 16.83 26.17
N GLY A 108 -4.71 15.81 26.77
CA GLY A 108 -5.84 15.06 26.19
C GLY A 108 -5.45 13.77 25.46
N PHE A 109 -4.18 13.37 25.47
CA PHE A 109 -3.77 12.07 24.95
C PHE A 109 -4.44 10.92 25.72
N ALA A 110 -4.51 11.01 27.06
CA ALA A 110 -5.24 10.05 27.89
C ALA A 110 -6.75 9.91 27.54
N THR A 111 -7.39 10.97 27.03
CA THR A 111 -8.79 10.91 26.56
C THR A 111 -8.91 10.37 25.13
N ALA A 112 -7.89 10.57 24.29
CA ALA A 112 -7.86 10.04 22.93
C ALA A 112 -7.40 8.57 22.88
N GLN A 113 -6.56 8.15 23.83
CA GLN A 113 -6.02 6.80 23.95
C GLN A 113 -7.09 5.71 23.88
N PRO A 114 -8.19 5.73 24.66
CA PRO A 114 -9.20 4.68 24.58
C PRO A 114 -9.93 4.65 23.22
N VAL A 115 -10.04 5.80 22.54
CA VAL A 115 -10.64 5.87 21.19
C VAL A 115 -9.68 5.32 20.15
N VAL A 116 -8.38 5.60 20.28
CA VAL A 116 -7.33 5.08 19.41
C VAL A 116 -7.15 3.58 19.64
N GLU A 117 -7.07 3.11 20.88
CA GLU A 117 -7.01 1.70 21.24
C GLU A 117 -8.25 0.96 20.73
N PHE A 118 -9.47 1.49 20.96
CA PHE A 118 -10.67 0.91 20.37
C PHE A 118 -10.59 0.86 18.84
N PHE A 119 -10.16 1.94 18.18
CA PHE A 119 -10.01 1.96 16.74
C PHE A 119 -8.98 0.92 16.26
N VAL A 120 -7.84 0.80 16.93
CA VAL A 120 -6.78 -0.16 16.62
C VAL A 120 -7.30 -1.58 16.82
N ASP A 121 -7.86 -1.90 17.98
CA ASP A 121 -8.36 -3.23 18.33
C ASP A 121 -9.53 -3.66 17.46
N HIS A 122 -10.37 -2.73 16.99
CA HIS A 122 -11.48 -3.08 16.09
C HIS A 122 -11.11 -3.04 14.61
N SER A 123 -10.27 -2.09 14.20
CA SER A 123 -10.01 -1.83 12.77
C SER A 123 -8.80 -2.56 12.26
N VAL A 124 -7.74 -2.75 13.08
CA VAL A 124 -6.55 -3.49 12.66
C VAL A 124 -6.87 -4.95 12.37
N PRO A 125 -7.62 -5.70 13.21
CA PRO A 125 -7.98 -7.08 12.87
C PRO A 125 -8.83 -7.16 11.61
N LYS A 126 -9.78 -6.24 11.42
CA LYS A 126 -10.59 -6.18 10.19
C LYS A 126 -9.75 -5.88 8.96
N THR A 127 -8.79 -4.96 9.07
CA THR A 127 -7.86 -4.61 7.99
C THR A 127 -6.90 -5.76 7.69
N ALA A 128 -6.43 -6.47 8.72
CA ALA A 128 -5.59 -7.65 8.60
C ALA A 128 -6.36 -8.82 7.95
N VAL A 129 -7.64 -9.02 8.32
CA VAL A 129 -8.53 -9.99 7.67
C VAL A 129 -8.75 -9.61 6.21
N LEU A 130 -9.04 -8.34 5.92
CA LEU A 130 -9.18 -7.85 4.55
C LEU A 130 -7.91 -8.08 3.75
N GLY A 131 -6.75 -7.70 4.31
CA GLY A 131 -5.44 -7.95 3.74
C GLY A 131 -5.16 -9.43 3.51
N GLY A 132 -5.52 -10.29 4.47
CA GLY A 132 -5.43 -11.75 4.35
C GLY A 132 -6.30 -12.29 3.22
N VAL A 133 -7.54 -11.80 3.08
CA VAL A 133 -8.43 -12.15 1.96
C VAL A 133 -7.82 -11.72 0.63
N TYR A 134 -7.25 -10.51 0.54
CA TYR A 134 -6.56 -10.04 -0.67
C TYR A 134 -5.32 -10.87 -0.99
N ILE A 135 -4.54 -11.27 0.01
CA ILE A 135 -3.38 -12.16 -0.16
C ILE A 135 -3.85 -13.53 -0.68
N LEU A 136 -4.88 -14.13 -0.08
CA LEU A 136 -5.43 -15.42 -0.53
C LEU A 136 -5.97 -15.34 -1.96
N ALA A 137 -6.68 -14.25 -2.30
CA ALA A 137 -7.12 -14.00 -3.67
C ALA A 137 -5.93 -13.86 -4.62
N GLY A 138 -4.90 -13.12 -4.24
CA GLY A 138 -3.66 -12.97 -5.02
C GLY A 138 -2.93 -14.30 -5.25
N VAL A 139 -2.81 -15.14 -4.22
CA VAL A 139 -2.26 -16.50 -4.34
C VAL A 139 -3.11 -17.36 -5.27
N GLY A 140 -4.43 -17.26 -5.17
CA GLY A 140 -5.38 -17.94 -6.07
C GLY A 140 -5.16 -17.54 -7.53
N PHE A 141 -5.04 -16.23 -7.81
CA PHE A 141 -4.75 -15.73 -9.17
C PHE A 141 -3.38 -16.18 -9.68
N LEU A 142 -2.34 -16.19 -8.86
CA LEU A 142 -1.02 -16.71 -9.24
C LEU A 142 -1.06 -18.21 -9.55
N TRP A 143 -1.79 -18.99 -8.77
CA TRP A 143 -1.97 -20.42 -9.01
C TRP A 143 -2.71 -20.67 -10.32
N MET A 144 -3.80 -19.93 -10.60
CA MET A 144 -4.52 -19.99 -11.87
C MET A 144 -3.63 -19.61 -13.05
N GLY A 145 -2.85 -18.53 -12.93
CA GLY A 145 -1.89 -18.11 -13.95
C GLY A 145 -0.89 -19.21 -14.29
N LYS A 146 -0.33 -19.89 -13.28
CA LYS A 146 0.59 -21.04 -13.48
C LYS A 146 -0.09 -22.27 -14.11
N LYS A 147 -1.39 -22.45 -13.91
CA LYS A 147 -2.17 -23.52 -14.55
C LYS A 147 -2.43 -23.19 -16.03
N LEU A 148 -2.80 -21.95 -16.33
CA LEU A 148 -3.02 -21.47 -17.70
C LEU A 148 -1.73 -21.51 -18.52
N GLN A 149 -0.61 -21.05 -17.96
CA GLN A 149 0.70 -21.10 -18.62
C GLN A 149 1.07 -22.54 -18.99
N ARG A 150 0.94 -23.48 -18.05
CA ARG A 150 1.18 -24.90 -18.34
C ARG A 150 0.27 -25.46 -19.42
N ALA A 151 -1.00 -25.08 -19.44
CA ALA A 151 -1.94 -25.53 -20.48
C ALA A 151 -1.56 -24.97 -21.87
N ALA A 152 -1.09 -23.73 -21.94
CA ALA A 152 -0.65 -23.11 -23.18
C ALA A 152 0.63 -23.76 -23.75
N GLU A 153 1.50 -24.31 -22.92
CA GLU A 153 2.72 -25.03 -23.36
C GLU A 153 2.42 -26.38 -24.04
N PHE A 154 1.19 -26.91 -23.93
CA PHE A 154 0.76 -28.16 -24.57
C PHE A 154 0.00 -27.95 -25.89
N ILE A 155 -0.24 -26.70 -26.31
CA ILE A 155 -0.92 -26.32 -27.55
C ILE A 155 0.12 -25.78 -28.54
#